data_AF-A0A436CTM1-F1
#
_entry.id   AF-A0A436CTM1-F1
#
_cell.length_a   1.000
_cell.length_b   1.000
_cell.length_c   1.000
_cell.angle_alpha   90.00
_cell.angle_beta   90.00
_cell.angle_gamma   90.00
#
_symmetry.space_group_name_H-M   'P 1'
#
loop_
_entity.id
_entity.type
_entity.pdbx_description
1 polymer ?
#
loop_
_entity_poly.entity_id
_entity_poly.type
_entity_poly.pdbx_seq_one_letter_code
_entity_poly.pdbx_strand_id
1 'polypeptide(L)'
;MFNRFILIAIFVPLAIILIALAVANRELVAFTLDPFNPGNPKLTLTLPLFIFLFLALAIGMIVGSLATWVKQGRYRKLARQRGVEAENLRQAVSRAPAVSQSQAPGSAQEAALPKPTA
;
A
#
# COMPACT_ATOMS: atom_id res chain seq x y z
N MET A 1 10.98 -6.70 -14.99
CA MET A 1 10.73 -7.99 -15.66
C MET A 1 10.78 -9.19 -14.71
N PHE A 2 11.71 -9.20 -13.74
CA PHE A 2 11.86 -10.28 -12.74
C PHE A 2 10.56 -10.67 -12.00
N ASN A 3 9.75 -9.71 -11.55
CA ASN A 3 8.48 -10.00 -10.87
C ASN A 3 7.51 -10.80 -11.74
N ARG A 4 7.49 -10.54 -13.06
CA ARG A 4 6.63 -11.28 -13.99
C ARG A 4 7.13 -12.72 -14.17
N PHE A 5 8.45 -12.90 -14.21
CA PHE A 5 9.06 -14.22 -14.29
C PHE A 5 8.76 -15.08 -13.05
N ILE A 6 8.92 -14.53 -11.84
CA ILE A 6 8.56 -15.24 -10.59
C ILE A 6 7.08 -15.61 -10.59
N LEU A 7 6.22 -14.68 -10.99
CA LEU A 7 4.78 -14.93 -11.02
C LEU A 7 4.45 -16.10 -11.96
N ILE A 8 5.01 -16.11 -13.17
CA ILE A 8 4.83 -17.22 -14.12
C ILE A 8 5.40 -18.53 -13.54
N ALA A 9 6.61 -18.49 -12.98
CA ALA A 9 7.28 -19.66 -12.41
C ALA A 9 6.51 -20.31 -11.25
N ILE A 10 5.71 -19.54 -10.51
CA ILE A 10 4.88 -20.06 -9.41
C ILE A 10 3.48 -20.47 -9.93
N PHE A 11 2.82 -19.60 -10.69
CA PHE A 11 1.43 -19.81 -11.08
C PHE A 11 1.26 -20.88 -12.15
N VAL A 12 2.22 -21.06 -13.07
CA VAL A 12 2.11 -22.08 -14.13
C VAL A 12 2.14 -23.50 -13.54
N PRO A 13 3.14 -23.89 -12.72
CA PRO A 13 3.12 -25.21 -12.07
C PRO A 13 1.89 -25.40 -11.17
N LEU A 14 1.51 -24.36 -10.42
CA LEU A 14 0.31 -24.42 -9.59
C LEU A 14 -0.95 -24.69 -10.43
N ALA A 15 -1.10 -24.02 -11.57
CA ALA A 15 -2.22 -24.24 -12.49
C ALA A 15 -2.22 -25.66 -13.04
N ILE A 16 -1.06 -26.20 -13.43
CA ILE A 16 -0.93 -27.59 -13.90
C ILE A 16 -1.42 -28.57 -12.82
N ILE A 17 -0.99 -28.39 -11.57
CA ILE A 17 -1.40 -29.24 -10.44
C ILE A 17 -2.92 -29.16 -10.24
N LEU A 18 -3.49 -27.95 -10.25
CA LEU A 18 -4.93 -27.75 -10.08
C LEU A 18 -5.74 -28.39 -11.21
N ILE A 19 -5.29 -28.28 -12.46
CA ILE A 19 -5.93 -28.91 -13.62
C ILE A 19 -5.83 -30.43 -13.52
N ALA A 20 -4.66 -30.98 -13.19
CA ALA A 20 -4.47 -32.42 -13.03
C ALA A 20 -5.38 -32.98 -11.93
N LEU A 21 -5.47 -32.30 -10.79
CA LEU A 21 -6.39 -32.65 -9.71
C LEU A 21 -7.85 -32.59 -10.18
N ALA A 22 -8.23 -31.57 -10.95
CA ALA A 22 -9.58 -31.43 -11.49
C ALA A 22 -9.95 -32.56 -12.45
N VAL A 23 -9.05 -32.93 -13.36
CA VAL A 23 -9.26 -34.02 -14.31
C VAL A 23 -9.33 -35.38 -13.60
N ALA A 24 -8.43 -35.60 -12.64
CA ALA A 24 -8.41 -36.84 -11.85
C ALA A 24 -9.63 -36.99 -10.93
N ASN A 25 -10.15 -35.87 -10.42
CA ASN A 25 -11.27 -35.83 -9.48
C ASN A 25 -12.50 -35.15 -10.11
N ARG A 26 -12.88 -35.64 -11.29
CA ARG A 26 -14.09 -35.18 -12.02
C ARG A 26 -15.40 -35.77 -11.50
N GLU A 27 -15.31 -36.73 -10.60
CA GLU A 27 -16.46 -37.41 -10.01
C GLU A 27 -17.34 -36.44 -9.22
N LEU A 28 -18.65 -36.67 -9.26
CA LEU A 28 -19.62 -35.86 -8.54
C LEU A 28 -19.57 -36.19 -7.05
N VAL A 29 -19.35 -35.18 -6.21
CA VAL A 29 -19.34 -35.33 -4.76
C VAL A 29 -20.42 -34.44 -4.16
N ALA A 30 -21.26 -35.02 -3.30
CA ALA A 30 -22.23 -34.28 -2.54
C ALA A 30 -21.52 -33.48 -1.43
N PHE A 31 -21.62 -32.16 -1.50
CA PHE A 31 -21.10 -31.25 -0.50
C PHE A 31 -22.26 -30.53 0.21
N THR A 32 -22.43 -30.82 1.50
CA THR A 32 -23.50 -30.26 2.32
C THR A 32 -22.99 -29.04 3.08
N LEU A 33 -23.61 -27.89 2.82
CA LEU A 33 -23.35 -26.59 3.47
C LEU A 33 -24.16 -26.39 4.75
N ASP A 34 -24.56 -27.47 5.43
CA ASP A 34 -25.35 -27.43 6.66
C ASP A 34 -24.58 -28.11 7.79
N PRO A 35 -24.01 -27.36 8.75
CA PRO A 35 -23.25 -27.92 9.86
C PRO A 35 -24.13 -28.53 10.96
N PHE A 36 -25.45 -28.32 10.92
CA PHE A 36 -26.38 -28.78 11.97
C PHE A 36 -27.33 -29.89 11.50
N ASN A 37 -27.55 -30.01 10.19
CA ASN A 37 -28.35 -31.09 9.61
C ASN A 37 -27.62 -31.74 8.40
N PRO A 38 -26.67 -32.66 8.66
CA PRO A 38 -25.97 -33.36 7.59
C PRO A 38 -26.96 -34.21 6.78
N GLY A 39 -27.13 -33.87 5.50
CA GLY A 39 -28.05 -34.57 4.59
C GLY A 39 -29.27 -33.76 4.16
N ASN A 40 -29.39 -32.49 4.59
CA ASN A 40 -30.43 -31.59 4.10
C ASN A 40 -30.31 -31.35 2.57
N PRO A 41 -31.27 -31.80 1.74
CA PRO A 41 -31.16 -31.71 0.28
C PRO A 41 -31.20 -30.26 -0.22
N LYS A 42 -31.69 -29.30 0.57
CA LYS A 42 -31.75 -27.88 0.19
C LYS A 42 -30.38 -27.19 0.23
N LEU A 43 -29.44 -27.71 1.03
CA LEU A 43 -28.10 -27.15 1.24
C LEU A 43 -27.00 -28.11 0.76
N THR A 44 -27.38 -29.16 0.03
CA THR A 44 -26.43 -30.12 -0.56
C THR A 44 -26.25 -29.79 -2.04
N LEU A 45 -25.02 -29.47 -2.43
CA LEU A 45 -24.61 -29.25 -3.81
C LEU A 45 -23.77 -30.42 -4.26
N THR A 46 -24.22 -31.11 -5.31
CA THR A 46 -23.48 -32.22 -5.90
C THR A 46 -22.74 -31.72 -7.13
N LEU A 47 -21.44 -31.47 -6.97
CA LEU A 47 -20.55 -30.94 -8.00
C LEU A 47 -19.18 -31.64 -7.88
N PRO A 48 -18.37 -31.66 -8.94
CA PRO A 48 -17.00 -32.13 -8.83
C PRO A 48 -16.18 -31.28 -7.83
N LEU A 49 -15.31 -31.92 -7.05
CA LEU A 49 -14.59 -31.28 -5.96
C LEU A 49 -13.72 -30.09 -6.40
N PHE A 50 -13.21 -30.12 -7.61
CA PHE A 50 -12.40 -29.03 -8.14
C PHE A 50 -13.15 -27.70 -8.22
N ILE A 51 -14.48 -27.73 -8.40
CA ILE A 51 -15.31 -26.52 -8.46
C ILE A 51 -15.29 -25.81 -7.10
N PHE A 52 -15.46 -26.56 -6.00
CA PHE A 52 -15.37 -26.00 -4.66
C PHE A 52 -13.97 -25.46 -4.35
N LEU A 53 -12.92 -26.16 -4.78
CA LEU A 53 -11.53 -25.72 -4.66
C LEU A 53 -11.27 -24.39 -5.38
N PHE A 54 -11.68 -24.26 -6.64
CA PHE A 54 -11.54 -23.01 -7.39
C PHE A 54 -12.37 -21.88 -6.79
N LEU A 55 -13.58 -22.17 -6.30
CA LEU A 55 -14.42 -21.17 -5.66
C LEU A 55 -13.77 -20.67 -4.36
N ALA A 56 -13.25 -21.57 -3.53
CA ALA A 56 -12.51 -21.22 -2.32
C ALA A 56 -11.26 -20.37 -2.64
N LEU A 57 -10.52 -20.75 -3.68
CA LEU A 57 -9.36 -19.97 -4.17
C LEU A 57 -9.78 -18.58 -4.64
N ALA A 58 -10.85 -18.47 -5.43
CA ALA A 58 -11.36 -17.20 -5.93
C ALA A 58 -11.81 -16.28 -4.79
N ILE A 59 -12.57 -16.80 -3.83
CA ILE A 59 -12.98 -16.06 -2.63
C ILE A 59 -11.75 -15.61 -1.84
N GLY A 60 -10.78 -16.51 -1.63
CA GLY A 60 -9.52 -16.19 -0.95
C GLY A 60 -8.75 -15.06 -1.64
N MET A 61 -8.67 -15.07 -2.98
CA MET A 61 -8.04 -14.00 -3.76
C MET A 61 -8.78 -12.67 -3.61
N ILE A 62 -10.11 -12.66 -3.65
CA ILE A 62 -10.92 -11.45 -3.46
C ILE A 62 -10.68 -10.87 -2.06
N VAL A 63 -10.79 -11.70 -1.02
CA VAL A 63 -10.58 -11.30 0.37
C VAL A 63 -9.15 -10.79 0.57
N GLY A 64 -8.15 -11.50 0.07
CA GLY A 64 -6.74 -11.10 0.14
C GLY A 64 -6.46 -9.78 -0.59
N SER A 65 -7.09 -9.57 -1.75
CA SER A 65 -6.98 -8.33 -2.52
C SER A 65 -7.61 -7.15 -1.78
N LEU A 66 -8.81 -7.34 -1.21
CA LEU A 66 -9.48 -6.33 -0.38
C LEU A 66 -8.64 -5.98 0.86
N ALA A 67 -8.12 -6.99 1.57
CA ALA A 67 -7.27 -6.77 2.73
C ALA A 67 -6.00 -6.00 2.38
N THR A 68 -5.37 -6.32 1.24
CA THR A 68 -4.19 -5.60 0.73
C THR A 68 -4.55 -4.16 0.37
N TRP A 69 -5.70 -3.93 -0.28
CA TRP A 69 -6.15 -2.60 -0.65
C TRP A 69 -6.43 -1.71 0.56
N VAL A 70 -7.09 -2.23 1.59
CA VAL A 70 -7.33 -1.50 2.85
C VAL A 70 -6.00 -1.16 3.53
N LYS A 71 -5.07 -2.11 3.60
CA LYS A 71 -3.73 -1.90 4.19
C LYS A 71 -2.94 -0.81 3.42
N GLN A 72 -2.95 -0.87 2.09
CA GLN A 72 -2.24 0.10 1.24
C GLN A 72 -2.94 1.47 1.15
N GLY A 73 -4.26 1.52 1.31
CA GLY A 73 -5.07 2.74 1.27
C GLY A 73 -4.68 3.75 2.35
N ARG A 74 -4.30 3.28 3.54
CA ARG A 74 -3.81 4.14 4.63
C ARG A 74 -2.50 4.85 4.25
N TYR A 75 -1.58 4.16 3.57
CA TYR A 75 -0.31 4.74 3.11
C TYR A 75 -0.50 5.77 1.99
N ARG A 76 -1.51 5.60 1.14
CA ARG A 76 -1.88 6.63 0.13
C ARG A 76 -2.27 7.97 0.76
N LYS A 77 -2.95 7.96 1.92
CA LYS A 77 -3.32 9.19 2.64
C LYS A 77 -2.11 9.84 3.31
N LEU A 78 -1.24 9.03 3.93
CA LEU A 78 0.00 9.51 4.55
C LEU A 78 0.98 10.11 3.52
N ALA A 79 1.12 9.48 2.35
CA ALA A 79 2.00 9.98 1.30
C ALA A 79 1.58 11.38 0.82
N ARG A 80 0.27 11.67 0.75
CA ARG A 80 -0.23 13.02 0.40
C ARG A 80 0.11 14.05 1.48
N GLN A 81 -0.09 13.71 2.75
CA GLN A 81 0.20 14.63 3.87
C GLN A 81 1.71 14.93 3.96
N ARG A 82 2.55 13.90 3.84
CA ARG A 82 4.02 14.08 3.82
C ARG A 82 4.52 14.84 2.60
N GLY A 83 3.87 14.72 1.45
CA GLY A 83 4.18 15.52 0.27
C GLY A 83 3.95 17.02 0.50
N VAL A 84 2.84 17.39 1.14
CA VAL A 84 2.52 18.79 1.47
C VAL A 84 3.50 19.34 2.52
N GLU A 85 3.81 18.57 3.56
CA GLU A 85 4.82 18.98 4.57
C GLU A 85 6.21 19.16 3.96
N ALA A 86 6.64 18.25 3.08
CA ALA A 86 7.93 18.36 2.39
C ALA A 86 7.99 19.59 1.47
N GLU A 87 6.90 19.90 0.77
CA GLU A 87 6.80 21.08 -0.09
C GLU A 87 6.83 22.38 0.73
N ASN A 88 6.09 22.43 1.86
CA ASN A 88 6.12 23.58 2.76
C ASN A 88 7.53 23.81 3.35
N LEU A 89 8.25 22.74 3.71
CA LEU A 89 9.64 22.83 4.17
C LEU A 89 10.58 23.32 3.07
N ARG A 90 10.42 22.83 1.82
CA ARG A 90 11.19 23.32 0.66
C ARG A 90 10.95 24.81 0.40
N GLN A 91 9.70 25.26 0.49
CA GLN A 91 9.35 26.66 0.33
C GLN A 91 9.88 27.53 1.46
N ALA A 92 9.87 27.05 2.71
CA ALA A 92 10.45 27.76 3.85
C ALA A 92 11.98 27.93 3.72
N VAL A 93 12.69 26.89 3.25
CA VAL A 93 14.14 26.97 2.96
C VAL A 93 14.40 27.93 1.80
N SER A 94 13.54 27.94 0.77
CA SER A 94 13.68 28.83 -0.38
C SER A 94 13.32 30.30 -0.07
N ARG A 95 12.45 30.54 0.92
CA ARG A 95 12.06 31.87 1.41
C ARG A 95 12.94 32.41 2.51
N ALA A 96 13.78 31.59 3.15
CA ALA A 96 14.75 32.07 4.13
C ALA A 96 15.63 33.12 3.45
N PRO A 97 15.46 34.41 3.78
CA PRO A 97 16.26 35.46 3.17
C PRO A 97 17.70 35.26 3.61
N ALA A 98 18.65 35.61 2.74
CA ALA A 98 20.02 35.81 3.13
C ALA A 98 20.07 36.85 4.27
N VAL A 99 20.05 36.37 5.52
CA VAL A 99 20.24 37.23 6.69
C VAL A 99 21.72 37.60 6.71
N SER A 100 21.95 38.86 6.35
CA SER A 100 23.02 39.72 6.89
C SER A 100 24.46 39.40 6.48
N GLN A 101 24.83 39.79 5.25
CA GLN A 101 26.18 40.30 4.97
C GLN A 101 26.08 41.74 4.43
N SER A 102 25.62 42.67 5.27
CA SER A 102 25.85 44.11 5.03
C SER A 102 25.87 44.91 6.34
N GLN A 103 26.49 44.35 7.38
CA GLN A 103 26.99 45.14 8.51
C GLN A 103 28.48 44.86 8.66
N ALA A 104 29.29 45.64 7.94
CA ALA A 104 30.70 45.78 8.24
C ALA A 104 30.84 46.84 9.35
N PRO A 105 31.53 46.55 10.47
CA PRO A 105 31.88 47.56 11.46
C PRO A 105 33.10 48.33 10.94
N GLY A 106 32.93 49.56 10.49
CA GLY A 106 34.06 50.31 9.97
C GLY A 106 33.76 51.75 9.60
N SER A 107 34.26 52.64 10.45
CA SER A 107 34.70 54.02 10.18
C SER A 107 33.69 55.18 10.20
N ALA A 108 34.02 56.12 11.09
CA ALA A 108 33.79 57.56 11.01
C ALA A 108 32.38 58.10 11.28
N GLN A 109 32.03 58.16 12.57
CA GLN A 109 31.23 59.30 13.05
C GLN A 109 31.88 59.88 14.30
N GLU A 110 32.92 60.67 14.02
CA GLU A 110 33.23 61.96 14.62
C GLU A 110 32.50 62.25 15.95
N ALA A 111 33.20 61.99 17.05
CA ALA A 111 32.86 62.50 18.37
C ALA A 111 32.99 64.03 18.40
N ALA A 112 31.91 64.74 18.05
CA ALA A 112 31.80 66.18 18.28
C ALA A 112 31.24 66.44 19.69
N LEU A 113 32.16 66.55 20.65
CA LEU A 113 31.90 66.92 22.05
C LEU A 113 31.52 68.43 22.12
N PRO A 114 30.47 68.84 22.87
CA PRO A 114 30.24 70.26 23.15
C PRO A 114 31.26 70.80 24.16
N LYS A 115 31.76 72.01 23.88
CA LYS A 115 32.77 72.74 24.67
C LYS A 115 32.10 73.35 25.92
N PRO A 116 32.68 73.24 27.13
CA PRO A 116 32.20 73.97 28.29
C PRO A 116 32.71 75.43 28.27
N THR A 117 31.83 76.33 28.68
CA THR A 117 32.01 77.77 28.87
C THR A 117 33.03 78.09 29.96
N ALA A 118 33.98 78.99 29.66
CA ALA A 118 34.64 79.90 30.60
C ALA A 118 35.22 81.09 29.83
#